data_AF-A0A519SYY4-F1
#
_entry.id   AF-A0A519SYY4-F1
#
_cell.length_a   1.000
_cell.length_b   1.000
_cell.length_c   1.000
_cell.angle_alpha   90.00
_cell.angle_beta   90.00
_cell.angle_gamma   90.00
#
_symmetry.space_group_name_H-M   'P 1'
#
loop_
_entity.id
_entity.type
_entity.pdbx_description
1 polymer ?
#
loop_
_entity_poly.entity_id
_entity_poly.type
_entity_poly.pdbx_seq_one_letter_code
_entity_poly.pdbx_strand_id
1 'polypeptide(L)'
;MKFLSTAAGLLLGVTAFGQDMRSYVTANTVPVATVETTADDYADLAAVGQAIGEARVVMLGEQDHGDGTTFQAKTRLVKYLHEHKGFT
;
A
#
# COMPACT_ATOMS: atom_id res chain seq x y z
N MET A 1 -9.84 54.95 -15.70
CA MET A 1 -9.68 53.94 -14.63
C MET A 1 -10.95 53.10 -14.53
N LYS A 2 -11.03 51.92 -15.18
CA LYS A 2 -12.02 50.83 -14.90
C LYS A 2 -12.00 49.65 -15.90
N PHE A 3 -11.06 49.59 -16.85
CA PHE A 3 -10.99 48.48 -17.80
C PHE A 3 -9.79 47.54 -17.62
N LEU A 4 -8.99 47.72 -16.56
CA LEU A 4 -7.78 46.91 -16.32
C LEU A 4 -7.96 45.82 -15.24
N SER A 5 -9.17 45.64 -14.72
CA SER A 5 -9.44 44.69 -13.62
C SER A 5 -10.10 43.38 -14.07
N THR A 6 -10.46 43.22 -15.34
CA THR A 6 -11.18 42.02 -15.82
C THR A 6 -10.26 40.89 -16.31
N ALA A 7 -8.98 41.17 -16.60
CA ALA A 7 -8.05 40.17 -17.11
C ALA A 7 -7.46 39.23 -16.03
N ALA A 8 -7.50 39.63 -14.75
CA ALA A 8 -6.93 38.84 -13.66
C ALA A 8 -7.81 37.64 -13.24
N GLY A 9 -9.10 37.64 -13.60
CA GLY A 9 -10.04 36.59 -13.21
C GLY A 9 -9.94 35.29 -14.03
N LEU A 10 -9.29 35.32 -15.20
CA LEU A 10 -9.28 34.18 -16.12
C LEU A 10 -8.12 33.19 -15.88
N LEU A 11 -7.13 33.56 -15.07
CA LEU A 11 -5.93 32.74 -14.79
C LEU A 11 -6.10 31.78 -13.60
N LEU A 12 -7.23 31.82 -12.88
CA LEU A 12 -7.53 30.94 -11.75
C LEU A 12 -8.35 29.69 -12.15
N GLY A 13 -8.61 29.50 -13.44
CA GLY A 13 -9.31 28.32 -13.97
C GLY A 13 -8.41 27.10 -14.18
N VAL A 14 -7.40 26.87 -13.32
CA VAL A 14 -6.70 25.57 -13.32
C VAL A 14 -7.74 24.54 -12.90
N THR A 15 -8.27 23.81 -13.87
CA THR A 15 -9.10 22.64 -13.61
C THR A 15 -8.27 21.71 -12.74
N ALA A 16 -8.66 21.56 -11.47
CA ALA A 16 -8.13 20.52 -10.62
C ALA A 16 -8.55 19.18 -11.26
N PHE A 17 -7.68 18.61 -12.10
CA PHE A 17 -7.87 17.27 -12.60
C PHE A 17 -7.84 16.34 -11.37
N GLY A 18 -8.91 15.56 -11.19
CA GLY A 18 -8.91 14.50 -10.19
C GLY A 18 -7.73 13.56 -10.48
N GLN A 19 -7.01 13.15 -9.45
CA GLN A 19 -5.92 12.19 -9.61
C GLN A 19 -6.47 10.89 -10.21
N ASP A 20 -5.84 10.38 -11.26
CA ASP A 20 -6.13 9.03 -11.74
C ASP A 20 -5.54 7.99 -10.78
N MET A 21 -6.21 7.84 -9.64
CA MET A 21 -5.76 6.97 -8.56
C MET A 21 -5.72 5.51 -9.01
N ARG A 22 -6.61 5.10 -9.92
CA ARG A 22 -6.61 3.73 -10.46
C ARG A 22 -5.30 3.45 -11.16
N SER A 23 -4.92 4.30 -12.12
CA SER A 23 -3.67 4.11 -12.86
C SER A 23 -2.45 4.14 -11.93
N TYR A 24 -2.45 5.06 -10.96
CA TYR A 24 -1.37 5.11 -9.97
C TYR A 24 -1.29 3.81 -9.14
N VAL A 25 -2.40 3.33 -8.56
CA VAL A 25 -2.41 2.10 -7.75
C VAL A 25 -1.98 0.91 -8.59
N THR A 26 -2.54 0.72 -9.79
CA THR A 26 -2.20 -0.42 -10.66
C THR A 26 -0.72 -0.40 -11.07
N ALA A 27 -0.15 0.78 -11.34
CA ALA A 27 1.26 0.90 -11.72
C ALA A 27 2.25 0.73 -10.56
N ASN A 28 1.82 0.93 -9.31
CA ASN A 28 2.69 0.95 -8.13
C ASN A 28 2.39 -0.15 -7.10
N THR A 29 1.49 -1.08 -7.41
CA THR A 29 1.16 -2.21 -6.53
C THR A 29 2.07 -3.39 -6.84
N VAL A 30 2.63 -4.00 -5.79
CA VAL A 30 3.28 -5.31 -5.88
C VAL A 30 2.24 -6.39 -5.56
N PRO A 31 1.99 -7.36 -6.46
CA PRO A 31 1.00 -8.39 -6.21
C PRO A 31 1.48 -9.38 -5.14
N VAL A 32 0.57 -9.79 -4.25
CA VAL A 32 0.75 -10.95 -3.38
C VAL A 32 0.16 -12.15 -4.10
N ALA A 33 0.96 -13.17 -4.37
CA ALA A 33 0.59 -14.29 -5.23
C ALA A 33 -0.38 -15.25 -4.53
N THR A 34 -0.24 -15.41 -3.21
CA THR A 34 -1.07 -16.33 -2.41
C THR A 34 -1.13 -15.94 -0.94
N VAL A 35 -2.20 -16.36 -0.28
CA VAL A 35 -2.39 -16.29 1.18
C VAL A 35 -2.28 -17.66 1.85
N GLU A 36 -2.08 -18.73 1.08
CA GLU A 36 -1.99 -20.10 1.59
C GLU A 36 -0.85 -20.24 2.61
N THR A 37 -1.18 -20.73 3.81
CA THR A 37 -0.24 -20.77 4.94
C THR A 37 0.88 -21.80 4.77
N THR A 38 0.66 -22.76 3.87
CA THR A 38 1.61 -23.82 3.50
C THR A 38 2.61 -23.38 2.43
N ALA A 39 2.37 -22.26 1.73
CA ALA A 39 3.32 -21.73 0.77
C ALA A 39 4.57 -21.20 1.49
N ASP A 40 5.73 -21.71 1.10
CA ASP A 40 7.05 -21.45 1.68
C ASP A 40 7.96 -20.60 0.78
N ASP A 41 7.59 -20.40 -0.48
CA ASP A 41 8.14 -19.30 -1.30
C ASP A 41 7.55 -17.97 -0.81
N TYR A 42 8.40 -17.02 -0.42
CA TYR A 42 8.01 -15.68 0.04
C TYR A 42 8.54 -14.55 -0.84
N ALA A 43 8.94 -14.82 -2.09
CA ALA A 43 9.47 -13.79 -2.99
C ALA A 43 8.47 -12.62 -3.20
N ASP A 44 7.18 -12.90 -3.22
CA ASP A 44 6.10 -11.91 -3.31
C ASP A 44 5.96 -11.00 -2.07
N LEU A 45 6.49 -11.42 -0.91
CA LEU A 45 6.51 -10.62 0.33
C LEU A 45 7.79 -9.79 0.49
N ALA A 46 8.77 -9.90 -0.42
CA ALA A 46 10.04 -9.17 -0.33
C ALA A 46 9.84 -7.65 -0.25
N ALA A 47 8.86 -7.10 -0.99
CA ALA A 47 8.53 -5.68 -0.95
C ALA A 47 8.03 -5.23 0.43
N VAL A 48 7.29 -6.10 1.15
CA VAL A 48 6.85 -5.84 2.53
C VAL A 48 8.06 -5.82 3.47
N GLY A 49 8.95 -6.80 3.37
CA GLY A 49 10.18 -6.84 4.16
C GLY A 49 11.12 -5.65 3.92
N GLN A 50 11.15 -5.13 2.68
CA GLN A 50 11.90 -3.91 2.35
C GLN A 50 11.23 -2.67 2.95
N ALA A 51 9.91 -2.55 2.87
CA ALA A 51 9.16 -1.42 3.42
C ALA A 51 9.24 -1.33 4.95
N ILE A 52 9.30 -2.47 5.64
CA ILE A 52 9.49 -2.54 7.11
C ILE A 52 10.89 -2.06 7.52
N GLY A 53 11.91 -2.30 6.68
CA GLY A 53 13.30 -1.93 6.97
C GLY A 53 13.82 -2.59 8.24
N GLU A 54 14.33 -1.76 9.16
CA GLU A 54 14.94 -2.13 10.45
C GLU A 54 13.99 -1.95 11.65
N ALA A 55 12.68 -1.82 11.41
CA ALA A 55 11.71 -1.66 12.49
C ALA A 55 11.75 -2.88 13.42
N ARG A 56 11.71 -2.63 14.73
CA ARG A 56 11.73 -3.67 15.77
C ARG A 56 10.34 -4.16 16.18
N VAL A 57 9.30 -3.38 15.87
CA VAL A 57 7.90 -3.67 16.19
C VAL A 57 7.07 -3.33 14.96
N VAL A 58 6.26 -4.29 14.51
CA VAL A 58 5.35 -4.16 13.36
C VAL A 58 3.94 -4.50 13.82
N MET A 59 3.00 -3.58 13.61
CA MET A 59 1.58 -3.80 13.92
C MET A 59 0.87 -4.43 12.73
N LEU A 60 0.27 -5.61 12.93
CA LEU A 60 -0.49 -6.32 11.90
C LEU A 60 -1.99 -6.26 12.20
N GLY A 61 -2.68 -5.34 11.54
CA GLY A 61 -4.14 -5.16 11.66
C GLY A 61 -4.95 -6.21 10.89
N GLU A 62 -6.27 -6.09 10.95
CA GLU A 62 -7.24 -6.83 10.14
C GLU A 62 -8.47 -5.95 9.91
N GLN A 63 -9.20 -6.17 8.81
CA GLN A 63 -10.37 -5.35 8.46
C GLN A 63 -11.58 -5.66 9.35
N ASP A 64 -11.79 -6.95 9.65
CA ASP A 64 -12.88 -7.43 10.49
C ASP A 64 -12.45 -8.69 11.26
N HIS A 65 -13.08 -8.92 12.40
CA HIS A 65 -12.88 -10.14 13.17
C HIS A 65 -13.61 -11.30 12.51
N GLY A 66 -12.89 -12.40 12.29
CA GLY A 66 -13.46 -13.61 11.67
C GLY A 66 -13.25 -13.70 10.15
N ASP A 67 -12.53 -12.78 9.53
CA ASP A 67 -12.08 -12.95 8.14
C ASP A 67 -10.94 -13.99 8.07
N GLY A 68 -11.32 -15.22 7.74
CA GLY A 68 -10.39 -16.35 7.59
C GLY A 68 -9.28 -16.07 6.57
N THR A 69 -9.55 -15.33 5.50
CA THR A 69 -8.55 -15.02 4.46
C THR A 69 -7.49 -14.07 5.01
N THR A 70 -7.90 -13.05 5.78
CA THR A 70 -6.98 -12.16 6.47
C THR A 70 -6.13 -12.92 7.49
N PHE A 71 -6.69 -13.88 8.23
CA PHE A 71 -5.90 -14.71 9.15
C PHE A 71 -4.88 -15.59 8.43
N GLN A 72 -5.23 -16.17 7.28
CA GLN A 72 -4.30 -16.93 6.44
C GLN A 72 -3.15 -16.04 5.96
N ALA A 73 -3.47 -14.87 5.40
CA ALA A 73 -2.47 -13.90 4.95
C ALA A 73 -1.54 -13.45 6.09
N LYS A 74 -2.09 -13.11 7.26
CA LYS A 74 -1.31 -12.72 8.45
C LYS A 74 -0.44 -13.86 8.96
N THR A 75 -0.94 -15.09 8.96
CA THR A 75 -0.14 -16.27 9.34
C THR A 75 1.08 -16.41 8.42
N ARG A 76 0.87 -16.35 7.10
CA ARG A 76 1.96 -16.41 6.13
C ARG A 76 2.96 -15.25 6.30
N LEU A 77 2.46 -14.04 6.54
CA LEU A 77 3.31 -12.88 6.80
C LEU A 77 4.14 -13.02 8.08
N VAL A 78 3.56 -13.53 9.17
CA VAL A 78 4.29 -13.78 10.42
C VAL A 78 5.41 -14.80 10.21
N LYS A 79 5.17 -15.89 9.47
CA LYS A 79 6.23 -16.86 9.10
C LYS A 79 7.37 -16.18 8.35
N TYR A 80 7.05 -15.39 7.32
CA TYR A 80 8.05 -14.62 6.58
C TYR A 80 8.85 -13.66 7.47
N LEU A 81 8.18 -12.91 8.34
CA LEU A 81 8.85 -11.96 9.24
C LEU A 81 9.78 -12.67 10.23
N HIS A 82 9.37 -13.83 10.73
CA HIS A 82 10.20 -14.65 11.59
C HIS A 82 11.42 -15.21 10.84
N GLU A 83 11.18 -15.91 9.74
CA GLU A 83 12.20 -16.67 9.00
C GLU A 83 13.19 -15.76 8.24
N HIS A 84 12.74 -14.63 7.69
CA HIS A 84 13.55 -13.78 6.81
C HIS A 84 13.88 -12.40 7.38
N LYS A 85 13.14 -11.93 8.39
CA LYS A 85 13.32 -10.57 8.95
C LYS A 85 13.71 -10.58 10.42
N GLY A 86 13.89 -11.75 11.03
CA GLY A 86 14.45 -11.89 12.38
C GLY A 86 13.53 -11.47 13.52
N PHE A 87 12.21 -11.41 13.29
CA PHE A 87 11.24 -11.14 14.35
C PHE A 87 11.03 -12.40 15.22
N THR A 88 11.05 -12.23 16.54
CA THR A 88 10.98 -13.33 17.53
C THR A 88 10.04 -13.00 18.68
#